data_AF-A0A6J1T6X8-F1
#
_entry.id   AF-A0A6J1T6X8-F1
#
_cell.length_a   1.000
_cell.length_b   1.000
_cell.length_c   1.000
_cell.angle_alpha   90.00
_cell.angle_beta   90.00
_cell.angle_gamma   90.00
#
_symmetry.space_group_name_H-M   'P 1'
#
loop_
_entity.id
_entity.type
_entity.pdbx_description
1 polymer ?
#
loop_
_entity_poly.entity_id
_entity_poly.type
_entity_poly.pdbx_seq_one_letter_code
_entity_poly.pdbx_strand_id
1 'polypeptide(L)'
;MAFCCSRLLASTHLKSTPSILLRGLYTSPRCLATMKVMPYKPPAKEGHDERNMRLNRPLSPHLLIYSPQLTSMLSITHRMTGLALTAYMTGIALGALMLPQPLSAYLAAASLSSGTIFVGKFIMAFPFAYHFTNGVRHLVWDMGKALTIKEVYSTGYVMLGISAVITLLLMGI
;
A
#
# COMPACT_ATOMS: atom_id res chain seq x y z
N MET A 1 28.33 -12.97 10.09
CA MET A 1 28.85 -12.11 11.17
C MET A 1 29.94 -11.22 10.58
N ALA A 2 29.65 -9.92 10.51
CA ALA A 2 30.52 -8.76 10.28
C ALA A 2 31.83 -8.95 9.49
N PHE A 3 31.75 -8.76 8.17
CA PHE A 3 32.87 -8.17 7.42
C PHE A 3 32.83 -6.65 7.67
N CYS A 4 33.67 -6.16 8.58
CA CYS A 4 33.95 -4.73 8.73
C CYS A 4 35.02 -4.36 7.70
N CYS A 5 34.58 -3.86 6.54
CA CYS A 5 35.44 -3.40 5.46
C CYS A 5 35.53 -1.87 5.52
N SER A 6 36.52 -1.33 6.21
CA SER A 6 36.84 0.10 6.18
C SER A 6 38.03 0.32 5.25
N ARG A 7 37.74 0.43 3.94
CA ARG A 7 38.69 0.95 2.94
C ARG A 7 38.68 2.48 3.03
N LEU A 8 39.57 3.04 3.84
CA LEU A 8 39.95 4.45 3.74
C LEU A 8 41.07 4.58 2.69
N LEU A 9 40.73 5.27 1.61
CA LEU A 9 41.64 5.76 0.60
C LEU A 9 42.58 6.80 1.23
N ALA A 10 43.90 6.61 1.10
CA ALA A 10 44.85 7.72 1.24
C ALA A 10 46.11 7.44 0.40
N SER A 11 46.33 8.35 -0.52
CA SER A 11 47.41 8.42 -1.51
C SER A 11 48.80 8.38 -0.89
N THR A 12 49.70 7.67 -1.57
CA THR A 12 51.12 7.58 -1.29
C THR A 12 51.83 8.94 -1.41
N HIS A 13 52.49 9.38 -0.34
CA HIS A 13 53.67 10.22 -0.46
C HIS A 13 54.66 9.83 0.65
N LEU A 14 55.63 9.00 0.26
CA LEU A 14 56.78 8.60 1.09
C LEU A 14 57.68 9.81 1.31
N LYS A 15 57.93 10.18 2.57
CA LYS A 15 59.16 10.87 2.97
C LYS A 15 59.80 10.10 4.11
N SER A 16 61.05 9.73 3.87
CA SER A 16 61.94 8.95 4.73
C SER A 16 62.44 9.75 5.93
N THR A 17 62.29 9.19 7.13
CA THR A 17 63.10 9.52 8.30
C THR A 17 63.43 8.24 9.08
N PRO A 18 64.66 8.06 9.59
CA PRO A 18 65.03 6.92 10.39
C PRO A 18 64.88 7.28 11.87
N SER A 19 63.94 6.66 12.56
CA SER A 19 63.92 6.68 14.02
C SER A 19 63.33 5.40 14.56
N ILE A 20 64.23 4.68 15.25
CA ILE A 20 64.01 3.61 16.22
C ILE A 20 62.60 3.67 16.81
N LEU A 21 61.76 2.71 16.45
CA LEU A 21 60.45 2.52 17.06
C LEU A 21 60.33 1.08 17.53
N LEU A 22 60.24 0.97 18.85
CA LEU A 22 59.96 -0.25 19.58
C LEU A 22 58.90 -1.08 18.86
N ARG A 23 59.27 -2.29 18.45
CA ARG A 23 58.33 -3.33 18.06
C ARG A 23 57.63 -3.82 19.34
N GLY A 24 56.70 -3.01 19.84
CA GLY A 24 55.82 -3.40 20.92
C GLY A 24 55.07 -4.65 20.50
N LEU A 25 55.36 -5.76 21.18
CA LEU A 25 54.58 -6.99 21.08
C LEU A 25 53.19 -6.67 21.64
N TYR A 26 52.29 -6.18 20.79
CA TYR A 26 50.86 -6.16 21.07
C TYR A 26 50.33 -7.60 21.00
N THR A 27 50.72 -8.43 21.97
CA THR A 27 49.99 -9.65 22.27
C THR A 27 48.73 -9.23 23.00
N SER A 28 47.67 -8.92 22.23
CA SER A 28 46.32 -8.88 22.78
C SER A 28 46.11 -10.21 23.51
N PRO A 29 45.79 -10.22 24.83
CA PRO A 29 45.46 -11.47 25.50
C PRO A 29 44.26 -12.02 24.75
N ARG A 30 44.43 -13.20 24.14
CA ARG A 30 43.31 -13.94 23.56
C ARG A 30 42.33 -14.14 24.71
N CYS A 31 41.27 -13.34 24.73
CA CYS A 31 40.12 -13.61 25.58
C CYS A 31 39.58 -14.94 25.08
N LEU A 32 39.97 -16.03 25.76
CA LEU A 32 39.42 -17.35 25.52
C LEU A 32 37.95 -17.26 25.93
N ALA A 33 37.09 -16.97 24.97
CA ALA A 33 35.66 -17.11 25.14
C ALA A 33 35.37 -18.60 25.35
N THR A 34 35.20 -19.02 26.60
CA THR A 34 34.75 -20.37 26.93
C THR A 34 33.33 -20.53 26.41
N MET A 35 33.17 -21.23 25.28
CA MET A 35 31.85 -21.57 24.76
C MET A 35 31.26 -22.69 25.62
N LYS A 36 30.25 -22.37 26.42
CA LYS A 36 29.44 -23.39 27.10
C LYS A 36 28.53 -24.05 26.08
N VAL A 37 28.84 -25.28 25.68
CA VAL A 37 27.93 -26.10 24.87
C VAL A 37 26.72 -26.44 25.73
N MET A 38 25.55 -25.92 25.35
CA MET A 38 24.29 -26.30 25.98
C MET A 38 23.58 -27.33 25.10
N PRO A 39 22.99 -28.39 25.69
CA PRO A 39 22.18 -29.33 24.93
C PRO A 39 20.98 -28.60 24.33
N TYR A 40 20.69 -28.88 23.06
CA TYR A 40 19.51 -28.35 22.39
C TYR A 40 18.23 -28.88 23.06
N LYS A 41 17.36 -27.97 23.54
CA LYS A 41 16.01 -28.29 23.98
C LYS A 41 15.04 -27.89 22.87
N PRO A 42 14.24 -28.82 22.32
CA PRO A 42 13.24 -28.45 21.33
C PRO A 42 12.24 -27.45 21.95
N PRO A 43 11.83 -26.42 21.21
CA PRO A 43 10.77 -25.54 21.67
C PRO A 43 9.49 -26.35 21.89
N ALA A 44 8.60 -25.84 22.74
CA ALA A 44 7.26 -26.39 22.85
C ALA A 44 6.61 -26.43 21.45
N LYS A 45 5.86 -27.50 21.16
CA LYS A 45 5.02 -27.55 19.95
C LYS A 45 3.81 -26.64 20.17
N GLU A 46 4.01 -25.35 19.93
CA GLU A 46 2.99 -24.31 19.93
C GLU A 46 2.88 -23.71 18.53
N GLY A 47 1.70 -23.23 18.16
CA GLY A 47 1.49 -22.51 16.91
C GLY A 47 2.30 -21.21 16.87
N HIS A 48 2.63 -20.73 15.66
CA HIS A 48 3.33 -19.46 15.49
C HIS A 48 2.61 -18.30 16.19
N ASP A 49 1.28 -18.22 16.03
CA ASP A 49 0.48 -17.11 16.55
C ASP A 49 0.29 -17.23 18.06
N GLU A 50 0.04 -18.44 18.57
CA GLU A 50 -0.02 -18.74 20.00
C GLU A 50 1.27 -18.32 20.70
N ARG A 51 2.42 -18.64 20.12
CA ARG A 51 3.73 -18.21 20.61
C ARG A 51 3.86 -16.69 20.64
N ASN A 52 3.43 -15.99 19.59
CA ASN A 52 3.56 -14.54 19.52
C ASN A 52 2.62 -13.81 20.49
N MET A 53 1.39 -14.32 20.66
CA MET A 53 0.43 -13.84 21.65
C MET A 53 0.96 -14.06 23.06
N ARG A 54 1.44 -15.27 23.38
CA ARG A 54 2.03 -15.62 24.69
C ARG A 54 3.24 -14.73 25.03
N LEU A 55 4.05 -14.41 24.03
CA LEU A 55 5.24 -13.56 24.18
C LEU A 55 4.94 -12.05 24.06
N ASN A 56 3.68 -11.65 23.83
CA ASN A 56 3.27 -10.25 23.63
C ASN A 56 4.16 -9.49 22.64
N ARG A 57 4.47 -10.12 21.49
CA ARG A 57 5.33 -9.47 20.49
C ARG A 57 4.56 -8.34 19.80
N PRO A 58 5.14 -7.13 19.72
CA PRO A 58 4.49 -6.03 19.03
C PRO A 58 4.43 -6.29 17.52
N LEU A 59 3.33 -5.86 16.89
CA LEU A 59 3.22 -5.85 15.43
C LEU A 59 4.06 -4.69 14.88
N SER A 60 4.86 -4.96 13.85
CA SER A 60 5.59 -3.90 13.16
C SER A 60 4.62 -2.89 12.52
N PRO A 61 4.94 -1.60 12.52
CA PRO A 61 4.15 -0.62 11.78
C PRO A 61 4.14 -0.98 10.29
N HIS A 62 3.00 -0.83 9.62
CA HIS A 62 2.81 -1.24 8.22
C HIS A 62 2.14 -0.12 7.41
N LEU A 63 0.82 0.10 7.54
CA LEU A 63 0.12 1.12 6.75
C LEU A 63 0.60 2.55 7.03
N LEU A 64 0.99 2.84 8.28
CA LEU A 64 1.40 4.18 8.71
C LEU A 64 2.77 4.60 8.19
N ILE A 65 3.63 3.64 7.82
CA ILE A 65 5.01 3.92 7.39
C ILE A 65 5.26 3.58 5.92
N TYR A 66 4.31 2.91 5.25
CA TYR A 66 4.47 2.53 3.86
C TYR A 66 4.23 3.73 2.94
N SER A 67 5.11 3.92 1.95
CA SER A 67 4.96 5.01 0.99
C SER A 67 3.72 4.80 0.11
N PRO A 68 2.84 5.80 -0.03
CA PRO A 68 1.70 5.71 -0.93
C PRO A 68 2.15 5.47 -2.38
N GLN A 69 1.67 4.38 -2.97
CA GLN A 69 1.95 4.03 -4.36
C GLN A 69 0.67 4.21 -5.17
N LEU A 70 0.80 4.62 -6.45
CA LEU A 70 -0.35 4.74 -7.33
C LEU A 70 -1.17 3.44 -7.32
N THR A 71 -0.52 2.29 -7.48
CA THR A 71 -1.17 0.97 -7.53
C THR A 71 -1.96 0.62 -6.28
N SER A 72 -1.42 0.87 -5.09
CA SER A 72 -2.11 0.60 -3.83
C SER A 72 -3.29 1.54 -3.63
N MET A 73 -3.13 2.82 -3.96
CA MET A 73 -4.22 3.80 -3.91
C MET A 73 -5.34 3.42 -4.87
N LEU A 74 -5.02 3.05 -6.11
CA LEU A 74 -6.03 2.62 -7.08
C LEU A 74 -6.79 1.37 -6.60
N SER A 75 -6.09 0.41 -6.00
CA SER A 75 -6.73 -0.79 -5.44
C SER A 75 -7.70 -0.46 -4.29
N ILE A 76 -7.32 0.43 -3.37
CA ILE A 76 -8.19 0.86 -2.27
C ILE A 76 -9.40 1.63 -2.82
N THR A 77 -9.19 2.56 -3.74
CA THR A 77 -10.28 3.31 -4.37
C THR A 77 -11.25 2.39 -5.12
N HIS A 78 -10.76 1.33 -5.77
CA HIS A 78 -11.63 0.33 -6.42
C HIS A 78 -12.56 -0.38 -5.43
N ARG A 79 -12.03 -0.75 -4.25
CA ARG A 79 -12.85 -1.33 -3.17
C ARG A 79 -13.88 -0.32 -2.66
N MET A 80 -13.45 0.91 -2.37
CA MET A 80 -14.34 1.95 -1.83
C MET A 80 -15.45 2.34 -2.81
N THR A 81 -15.14 2.46 -4.10
CA THR A 81 -16.14 2.74 -5.15
C THR A 81 -17.09 1.56 -5.34
N GLY A 82 -16.63 0.32 -5.23
CA GLY A 82 -17.49 -0.87 -5.25
C GLY A 82 -18.46 -0.92 -4.07
N LEU A 83 -17.99 -0.59 -2.86
CA LEU A 83 -18.83 -0.45 -1.67
C LEU A 83 -19.87 0.66 -1.85
N ALA A 84 -19.45 1.82 -2.35
CA ALA A 84 -20.35 2.94 -2.61
C ALA A 84 -21.46 2.56 -3.61
N LEU A 85 -21.10 1.95 -4.74
CA LEU A 85 -22.07 1.49 -5.75
C LEU A 85 -23.04 0.45 -5.19
N THR A 86 -22.54 -0.50 -4.41
CA THR A 86 -23.38 -1.50 -3.74
C THR A 86 -24.36 -0.84 -2.78
N ALA A 87 -23.89 0.13 -2.00
CA ALA A 87 -24.73 0.89 -1.08
C ALA A 87 -25.80 1.70 -1.82
N TYR A 88 -25.47 2.33 -2.95
CA TYR A 88 -26.42 3.09 -3.77
C TYR A 88 -27.52 2.17 -4.32
N MET A 89 -27.13 1.07 -4.96
CA MET A 89 -28.10 0.13 -5.55
C MET A 89 -28.99 -0.50 -4.49
N THR A 90 -28.41 -0.89 -3.35
CA THR A 90 -29.17 -1.46 -2.22
C THR A 90 -30.12 -0.41 -1.63
N GLY A 91 -29.66 0.83 -1.42
CA GLY A 91 -30.48 1.91 -0.88
C GLY A 91 -31.63 2.30 -1.81
N ILE A 92 -31.40 2.39 -3.12
CA ILE A 92 -32.45 2.67 -4.11
C ILE A 92 -33.44 1.51 -4.18
N ALA A 93 -32.98 0.26 -4.18
CA ALA A 93 -33.85 -0.92 -4.22
C ALA A 93 -34.73 -1.04 -2.98
N LEU A 94 -34.15 -0.89 -1.79
CA LEU A 94 -34.91 -0.87 -0.53
C LEU A 94 -35.86 0.33 -0.48
N GLY A 95 -35.41 1.49 -0.96
CA GLY A 95 -36.24 2.69 -1.03
C GLY A 95 -37.46 2.49 -1.93
N ALA A 96 -37.27 1.89 -3.11
CA ALA A 96 -38.37 1.58 -4.02
C ALA A 96 -39.37 0.58 -3.44
N LEU A 97 -38.93 -0.32 -2.56
CA LEU A 97 -39.80 -1.30 -1.90
C LEU A 97 -40.56 -0.70 -0.71
N MET A 98 -39.91 0.17 0.06
CA MET A 98 -40.43 0.63 1.36
C MET A 98 -41.11 2.01 1.31
N LEU A 99 -40.75 2.89 0.37
CA LEU A 99 -41.32 4.23 0.31
C LEU A 99 -42.62 4.25 -0.50
N PRO A 100 -43.64 5.01 -0.05
CA PRO A 100 -44.96 5.03 -0.68
C PRO A 100 -45.01 5.83 -2.00
N GLN A 101 -43.96 6.58 -2.33
CA GLN A 101 -43.91 7.44 -3.51
C GLN A 101 -42.68 7.12 -4.36
N PRO A 102 -42.67 7.46 -5.66
CA PRO A 102 -41.48 7.30 -6.48
C PRO A 102 -40.37 8.27 -6.08
N LEU A 103 -39.12 7.90 -6.35
CA LEU A 103 -37.94 8.73 -6.06
C LEU A 103 -38.05 10.16 -6.64
N SER A 104 -38.67 10.32 -7.81
CA SER A 104 -38.90 11.63 -8.44
C SER A 104 -39.72 12.59 -7.58
N ALA A 105 -40.71 12.10 -6.83
CA ALA A 105 -41.52 12.94 -5.94
C ALA A 105 -40.69 13.49 -4.77
N TYR A 106 -39.83 12.66 -4.18
CA TYR A 106 -38.92 13.09 -3.12
C TYR A 106 -37.87 14.09 -3.62
N LEU A 107 -37.32 13.86 -4.81
CA LEU A 107 -36.35 14.79 -5.43
C LEU A 107 -36.98 16.15 -5.74
N ALA A 108 -38.23 16.18 -6.23
CA ALA A 108 -38.96 17.42 -6.48
C ALA A 108 -39.25 18.18 -5.18
N ALA A 109 -39.63 17.47 -4.11
CA ALA A 109 -39.90 18.07 -2.80
C ALA A 109 -38.63 18.65 -2.14
N ALA A 110 -37.46 18.04 -2.40
CA ALA A 110 -36.20 18.41 -1.75
C ALA A 110 -35.67 19.81 -2.13
N SER A 111 -36.20 20.46 -3.18
CA SER A 111 -35.85 21.84 -3.56
C SER A 111 -34.35 22.13 -3.57
N LEU A 112 -33.57 21.22 -4.18
CA LEU A 112 -32.12 21.23 -4.12
C LEU A 112 -31.52 22.39 -4.92
N SER A 113 -30.49 23.04 -4.35
CA SER A 113 -29.72 24.06 -5.06
C SER A 113 -28.92 23.46 -6.22
N SER A 114 -28.58 24.28 -7.23
CA SER A 114 -27.74 23.86 -8.35
C SER A 114 -26.38 23.29 -7.90
N GLY A 115 -25.80 23.84 -6.83
CA GLY A 115 -24.56 23.33 -6.25
C GLY A 115 -24.73 21.94 -5.64
N THR A 116 -25.83 21.71 -4.91
CA THR A 116 -26.15 20.39 -4.36
C THR A 116 -26.40 19.36 -5.46
N ILE A 117 -27.10 19.74 -6.53
CA ILE A 117 -27.34 18.87 -7.68
C ILE A 117 -26.01 18.50 -8.36
N PHE A 118 -25.11 19.47 -8.54
CA PHE A 118 -23.79 19.24 -9.12
C PHE A 118 -22.97 18.23 -8.30
N VAL A 119 -22.89 18.43 -6.97
CA VAL A 119 -22.17 17.51 -6.08
C VAL A 119 -22.83 16.12 -6.07
N GLY A 120 -24.16 16.07 -6.04
CA GLY A 120 -24.90 14.80 -6.11
C GLY A 120 -24.60 14.03 -7.40
N LYS A 121 -24.59 14.71 -8.55
CA LYS A 121 -24.20 14.12 -9.84
C LYS A 121 -22.77 13.57 -9.79
N PHE A 122 -21.82 14.32 -9.24
CA PHE A 122 -20.43 13.87 -9.13
C PHE A 122 -20.30 12.62 -8.24
N ILE A 123 -20.92 12.64 -7.06
CA ILE A 123 -20.89 11.51 -6.10
C ILE A 123 -21.47 10.24 -6.72
N MET A 124 -22.47 10.34 -7.60
CA MET A 124 -23.03 9.18 -8.29
C MET A 124 -22.20 8.75 -9.50
N ALA A 125 -21.71 9.72 -10.30
CA ALA A 125 -21.01 9.45 -11.55
C ALA A 125 -19.58 8.92 -11.35
N PHE A 126 -18.80 9.55 -10.46
CA PHE A 126 -17.39 9.24 -10.29
C PHE A 126 -17.14 7.79 -9.83
N PRO A 127 -17.83 7.27 -8.78
CA PRO A 127 -17.63 5.89 -8.35
C PRO A 127 -17.95 4.88 -9.45
N PHE A 128 -19.01 5.12 -10.24
CA PHE A 128 -19.35 4.27 -11.37
C PHE A 128 -18.26 4.26 -12.44
N ALA A 129 -17.89 5.45 -12.93
CA ALA A 129 -16.89 5.61 -14.00
C ALA A 129 -15.54 5.00 -13.60
N TYR A 130 -15.10 5.27 -12.36
CA TYR A 130 -13.87 4.74 -11.82
C TYR A 130 -13.92 3.22 -11.64
N HIS A 131 -14.96 2.70 -10.99
CA HIS A 131 -15.06 1.28 -10.69
C HIS A 131 -15.17 0.44 -11.97
N PHE A 132 -15.95 0.91 -12.94
CA PHE A 132 -16.10 0.26 -14.23
C PHE A 132 -14.78 0.19 -15.00
N THR A 133 -14.11 1.33 -15.20
CA THR A 133 -12.86 1.39 -15.98
C THR A 133 -11.72 0.63 -15.29
N ASN A 134 -11.58 0.75 -13.97
CA ASN A 134 -10.59 -0.02 -13.23
C ASN A 134 -10.97 -1.52 -13.16
N GLY A 135 -12.25 -1.85 -13.16
CA GLY A 135 -12.74 -3.23 -13.28
C GLY A 135 -12.34 -3.88 -14.60
N VAL A 136 -12.49 -3.16 -15.73
CA VAL A 136 -11.98 -3.62 -17.03
C VAL A 136 -10.46 -3.87 -16.97
N ARG A 137 -9.70 -2.98 -16.33
CA ARG A 137 -8.26 -3.17 -16.12
C ARG A 137 -7.95 -4.42 -15.28
N HIS A 138 -8.74 -4.71 -14.24
CA HIS A 138 -8.62 -5.95 -13.46
C HIS A 138 -8.91 -7.19 -14.32
N LEU A 139 -9.95 -7.18 -15.15
CA LEU A 139 -10.24 -8.29 -16.07
C LEU A 139 -9.10 -8.51 -17.08
N VAL A 140 -8.42 -7.45 -17.52
CA VAL A 140 -7.21 -7.55 -18.36
C VAL A 140 -6.08 -8.24 -17.60
N TRP A 141 -5.91 -7.95 -16.32
CA TRP A 141 -4.93 -8.63 -15.45
C TRP A 141 -5.27 -10.09 -15.20
N ASP A 142 -6.56 -10.43 -15.05
CA ASP A 142 -7.02 -11.81 -14.88
C ASP A 142 -6.75 -12.67 -16.13
N MET A 143 -6.66 -12.04 -17.31
CA MET A 143 -6.18 -12.69 -18.54
C MET A 143 -4.65 -12.82 -18.64
N GLY A 144 -3.91 -12.44 -17.60
CA GLY A 144 -2.44 -12.48 -17.57
C GLY A 144 -1.75 -11.39 -18.39
N LYS A 145 -2.44 -10.29 -18.72
CA LYS A 145 -1.91 -9.19 -19.56
C LYS A 145 -1.59 -7.95 -18.72
N ALA A 146 -0.69 -7.10 -19.19
CA ALA A 146 -0.36 -5.79 -18.59
C ALA A 146 0.13 -5.86 -17.11
N LEU A 147 0.95 -6.87 -16.78
CA LEU A 147 1.42 -7.17 -15.42
C LEU A 147 2.85 -6.67 -15.12
N THR A 148 3.56 -6.09 -16.10
CA THR A 148 4.85 -5.46 -15.81
C THR A 148 4.64 -4.14 -15.08
N ILE A 149 5.61 -3.71 -14.25
CA ILE A 149 5.49 -2.45 -13.49
C ILE A 149 5.20 -1.25 -14.41
N LYS A 150 5.85 -1.17 -15.58
CA LYS A 150 5.62 -0.10 -16.55
C LYS A 150 4.17 -0.09 -17.06
N GLU A 151 3.65 -1.25 -17.44
CA GLU A 151 2.27 -1.39 -17.93
C GLU A 151 1.24 -1.13 -16.83
N VAL A 152 1.49 -1.62 -15.62
CA VAL A 152 0.60 -1.39 -14.46
C VAL A 152 0.46 0.11 -14.18
N TYR A 153 1.55 0.88 -14.25
CA TYR A 153 1.49 2.34 -14.08
C TYR A 153 0.84 3.03 -15.28
N SER A 154 1.24 2.67 -16.51
CA SER A 154 0.70 3.27 -17.74
C SER A 154 -0.82 3.05 -17.84
N THR A 155 -1.29 1.82 -17.67
CA THR A 155 -2.72 1.47 -17.63
C THR A 155 -3.44 2.15 -16.47
N GLY A 156 -2.75 2.40 -15.35
CA GLY A 156 -3.26 3.18 -14.23
C GLY A 156 -3.58 4.63 -14.60
N TYR A 157 -2.68 5.32 -15.29
CA TYR A 157 -2.94 6.68 -15.76
C TYR A 157 -3.99 6.73 -16.87
N VAL A 158 -3.98 5.77 -17.79
CA VAL A 158 -4.97 5.67 -18.86
C VAL A 158 -6.37 5.48 -18.29
N MET A 159 -6.56 4.55 -17.35
CA MET A 159 -7.89 4.32 -16.78
C MET A 159 -8.37 5.52 -15.94
N LEU A 160 -7.48 6.23 -15.25
CA LEU A 160 -7.83 7.50 -14.58
C LEU A 160 -8.34 8.54 -15.58
N GLY A 161 -7.65 8.72 -16.71
CA GLY A 161 -8.08 9.64 -17.76
C GLY A 161 -9.46 9.27 -18.32
N ILE A 162 -9.66 7.99 -18.66
CA ILE A 162 -10.96 7.50 -19.16
C ILE A 162 -12.05 7.70 -18.10
N SER A 163 -11.78 7.40 -16.83
CA SER A 163 -12.75 7.57 -15.75
C SER A 163 -13.17 9.04 -15.57
N ALA A 164 -12.24 9.98 -15.72
CA ALA A 164 -12.53 11.40 -15.64
C ALA A 164 -13.44 11.85 -16.78
N VAL A 165 -13.14 11.43 -18.02
CA VAL A 165 -13.97 11.73 -19.20
C VAL A 165 -15.38 11.16 -19.02
N ILE A 166 -15.51 9.90 -18.64
CA ILE A 166 -16.83 9.27 -18.41
C ILE A 166 -17.58 10.01 -17.29
N THR A 167 -16.91 10.40 -16.21
CA THR A 167 -17.53 11.16 -15.12
C THR A 167 -18.13 12.48 -15.62
N LEU A 168 -17.36 13.26 -16.40
CA LEU A 168 -17.82 14.54 -16.95
C LEU A 168 -19.02 14.35 -17.89
N LEU A 169 -18.96 13.35 -18.77
CA LEU A 169 -20.05 13.00 -19.67
C LEU A 169 -21.34 12.64 -18.89
N LEU A 170 -21.22 11.84 -17.82
CA LEU A 170 -22.36 11.48 -16.98
C LEU A 170 -22.93 12.65 -16.19
N MET A 171 -22.11 13.64 -15.84
CA MET A 171 -22.59 14.87 -15.21
C MET A 171 -23.35 15.77 -16.20
N GLY A 172 -23.13 15.57 -17.51
CA GLY A 172 -23.70 16.38 -18.59
C GLY A 172 -22.95 17.69 -18.78
N ILE A 173 -21.62 17.66 -18.63
CA ILE A 173 -20.69 18.78 -18.83
C ILE A 173 -19.84 18.52 -20.07
#